data_AF-A0A1W9X0M4-F1
#
_entry.id   AF-A0A1W9X0M4-F1
#
_cell.length_a   1.000
_cell.length_b   1.000
_cell.length_c   1.000
_cell.angle_alpha   90.00
_cell.angle_beta   90.00
_cell.angle_gamma   90.00
#
_symmetry.space_group_name_H-M   'P 1'
#
loop_
_entity.id
_entity.type
_entity.pdbx_description
1 polymer ?
#
loop_
_entity_poly.entity_id
_entity_poly.type
_entity_poly.pdbx_seq_one_letter_code
_entity_poly.pdbx_strand_id
1 'polypeptide(L)'
;MTPQEEKQIQEWGSGLSDTLQLGLVLTGDKRDSELKNFCEALSRIVPQIHIRKEKDESYKAPTIQLCDTLRYQAVPLGSELPPFLEALDILNGKAVQIPAQIRELLSQIDLPATLRVYVSSQCHFCPATVRQLIPLAFENKFIRIIIIDGMLFHEMAQPDNIMSVPTVLLDEHFRWTGEVQLEELIDIIRSRDPASLTASTMARMVTEGNAFALAEMMLEKGEIFPAFLDLLVHEHFSIRLGAMAAIEEIAGQSPDLAVKVVDPLWVRFQDLNDQIQGDILYIIGESGTSEMIPRLEKISDGHGGEEIREAAQDAIDSIRERASS
;
A
#
# COMPACT_ATOMS: atom_id res chain seq x y z
N MET A 1 -9.33 -10.86 26.75
CA MET A 1 -10.79 -10.92 26.53
C MET A 1 -11.47 -11.11 27.88
N THR A 2 -12.45 -10.28 28.19
CA THR A 2 -13.25 -10.35 29.41
C THR A 2 -14.46 -11.26 29.21
N PRO A 3 -15.11 -11.77 30.28
CA PRO A 3 -16.32 -12.59 30.15
C PRO A 3 -17.47 -11.88 29.40
N GLN A 4 -17.54 -10.56 29.50
CA GLN A 4 -18.54 -9.77 28.77
C GLN A 4 -18.26 -9.74 27.26
N GLU A 5 -16.99 -9.59 26.88
CA GLU A 5 -16.56 -9.64 25.48
C GLU A 5 -16.75 -11.04 24.88
N GLU A 6 -16.42 -12.09 25.64
CA GLU A 6 -16.67 -13.48 25.22
C GLU A 6 -18.16 -13.73 24.96
N LYS A 7 -19.01 -13.26 25.87
CA LYS A 7 -20.47 -13.35 25.71
C LYS A 7 -20.96 -12.60 24.47
N GLN A 8 -20.46 -11.39 24.23
CA GLN A 8 -20.83 -10.59 23.07
C GLN A 8 -20.43 -11.29 21.76
N ILE A 9 -19.22 -11.85 21.68
CA ILE A 9 -18.74 -12.61 20.52
C ILE A 9 -19.59 -13.87 20.32
N GLN A 10 -19.94 -14.57 21.41
CA GLN A 10 -20.79 -15.77 21.34
C GLN A 10 -22.20 -15.45 20.83
N GLU A 11 -22.82 -14.38 21.35
CA GLU A 11 -24.15 -13.93 20.92
C GLU A 11 -24.14 -13.53 19.44
N TRP A 12 -23.15 -12.75 19.01
CA TRP A 12 -22.95 -12.41 17.60
C TRP A 12 -22.75 -13.65 16.73
N GLY A 13 -21.84 -14.54 17.15
CA GLY A 13 -21.46 -15.74 16.38
C GLY A 13 -22.60 -16.75 16.23
N SER A 14 -23.61 -16.72 17.10
CA SER A 14 -24.81 -17.55 16.97
C SER A 14 -25.62 -17.27 15.70
N GLY A 15 -25.44 -16.09 15.10
CA GLY A 15 -26.09 -15.68 13.85
C GLY A 15 -25.34 -16.07 12.57
N LEU A 16 -24.13 -16.64 12.67
CA LEU A 16 -23.33 -17.01 11.50
C LEU A 16 -23.81 -18.31 10.86
N SER A 17 -24.27 -18.22 9.61
CA SER A 17 -24.59 -19.37 8.76
C SER A 17 -23.37 -19.94 8.05
N ASP A 18 -22.46 -19.07 7.62
CA ASP A 18 -21.36 -19.41 6.73
C ASP A 18 -20.01 -19.34 7.44
N THR A 19 -19.02 -20.02 6.87
CA THR A 19 -17.64 -19.98 7.38
C THR A 19 -16.96 -18.71 6.93
N LEU A 20 -16.36 -17.98 7.88
CA LEU A 20 -15.54 -16.82 7.62
C LEU A 20 -14.07 -17.18 7.67
N GLN A 21 -13.28 -16.65 6.73
CA GLN A 21 -11.83 -16.77 6.74
C GLN A 21 -11.20 -15.41 7.06
N LEU A 22 -10.30 -15.40 8.04
CA LEU A 22 -9.51 -14.21 8.41
C LEU A 22 -8.03 -14.53 8.23
N GLY A 23 -7.29 -13.58 7.64
CA GLY A 23 -5.83 -13.65 7.57
C GLY A 23 -5.20 -13.20 8.89
N LEU A 24 -4.13 -13.88 9.30
CA LEU A 24 -3.26 -13.46 10.40
C LEU A 24 -1.81 -13.46 9.91
N VAL A 25 -1.24 -12.25 9.81
CA VAL A 25 0.17 -12.04 9.51
C VAL A 25 0.92 -11.86 10.82
N LEU A 26 1.96 -12.67 11.04
CA LEU A 26 2.86 -12.58 12.18
C LEU A 26 4.25 -12.21 11.68
N THR A 27 4.90 -11.25 12.34
CA THR A 27 6.13 -10.62 11.83
C THR A 27 7.36 -10.90 12.69
N GLY A 28 7.24 -11.70 13.76
CA GLY A 28 8.28 -11.90 14.77
C GLY A 28 8.30 -10.78 15.82
N ASP A 29 7.30 -9.90 15.81
CA ASP A 29 7.17 -8.82 16.78
C ASP A 29 6.66 -9.33 18.13
N LYS A 30 7.01 -8.64 19.23
CA LYS A 30 6.54 -8.97 20.59
C LYS A 30 4.99 -9.03 20.70
N ARG A 31 4.29 -8.23 19.90
CA ARG A 31 2.83 -8.12 19.84
C ARG A 31 2.16 -9.21 19.00
N ASP A 32 2.93 -10.05 18.29
CA ASP A 32 2.41 -11.25 17.61
C ASP A 32 1.56 -12.09 18.56
N SER A 33 2.01 -12.22 19.80
CA SER A 33 1.34 -12.98 20.85
C SER A 33 -0.06 -12.45 21.15
N GLU A 34 -0.25 -11.13 21.17
CA GLU A 34 -1.52 -10.50 21.52
C GLU A 34 -2.57 -10.72 20.43
N LEU A 35 -2.23 -10.49 19.16
CA LEU A 35 -3.12 -10.69 18.02
C LEU A 35 -3.42 -12.18 17.82
N LYS A 36 -2.41 -13.04 17.97
CA LYS A 36 -2.58 -14.50 17.91
C LYS A 36 -3.54 -14.99 19.00
N ASN A 37 -3.33 -14.58 20.25
CA ASN A 37 -4.21 -14.98 21.36
C ASN A 37 -5.66 -14.53 21.14
N PHE A 38 -5.85 -13.32 20.59
CA PHE A 38 -7.18 -12.85 20.21
C PHE A 38 -7.82 -13.74 19.13
N CYS A 39 -7.09 -14.03 18.06
CA CYS A 39 -7.59 -14.85 16.95
C CYS A 39 -7.91 -16.29 17.38
N GLU A 40 -7.08 -16.88 18.24
CA GLU A 40 -7.31 -18.20 18.83
C GLU A 40 -8.54 -18.21 19.75
N ALA A 41 -8.73 -17.17 20.56
CA ALA A 41 -9.93 -17.02 21.39
C ALA A 41 -11.18 -16.86 20.53
N LEU A 42 -11.13 -16.01 19.49
CA LEU A 42 -12.23 -15.77 18.56
C LEU A 42 -12.67 -17.06 17.86
N SER A 43 -11.73 -17.82 17.28
CA SER A 43 -12.02 -19.11 16.61
C SER A 43 -12.51 -20.18 17.58
N ARG A 44 -12.07 -20.15 18.85
CA ARG A 44 -12.59 -21.04 19.90
C ARG A 44 -14.03 -20.74 20.28
N ILE A 45 -14.41 -19.46 20.35
CA ILE A 45 -15.77 -19.04 20.72
C ILE A 45 -16.73 -19.21 19.54
N VAL A 46 -16.25 -18.94 18.32
CA VAL A 46 -17.02 -19.02 17.08
C VAL A 46 -16.31 -19.97 16.09
N PRO A 47 -16.62 -21.29 16.14
CA PRO A 47 -15.94 -22.30 15.31
C PRO A 47 -16.07 -22.10 13.80
N GLN A 48 -17.01 -21.27 13.34
CA GLN A 48 -17.17 -20.88 11.94
C GLN A 48 -16.03 -19.97 11.45
N ILE A 49 -15.31 -19.31 12.35
CA ILE A 49 -14.17 -18.44 12.02
C ILE A 49 -12.89 -19.27 11.91
N HIS A 50 -12.31 -19.26 10.72
CA HIS A 50 -11.07 -19.92 10.39
C HIS A 50 -9.95 -18.89 10.21
N ILE A 51 -8.90 -19.03 11.02
CA ILE A 51 -7.74 -18.14 10.95
C ILE A 51 -6.68 -18.76 10.05
N ARG A 52 -6.42 -18.13 8.90
CA ARG A 52 -5.35 -18.50 7.98
C ARG A 52 -4.10 -17.72 8.34
N LYS A 53 -3.00 -18.42 8.60
CA LYS A 53 -1.69 -17.77 8.73
C LYS A 53 -1.20 -17.36 7.36
N GLU A 54 -0.90 -16.08 7.20
CA GLU A 54 -0.35 -15.53 5.98
C GLU A 54 1.12 -15.19 6.17
N LYS A 55 1.90 -15.42 5.13
CA LYS A 55 3.29 -14.98 5.06
C LYS A 55 3.34 -13.87 4.03
N ASP A 56 3.53 -12.66 4.53
CA ASP A 56 3.76 -11.50 3.68
C ASP A 56 4.82 -10.63 4.35
N GLU A 57 6.01 -10.65 3.77
CA GLU A 57 7.19 -9.95 4.28
C GLU A 57 7.09 -8.43 4.10
N SER A 58 6.10 -7.93 3.34
CA SER A 58 5.85 -6.49 3.21
C SER A 58 5.25 -5.89 4.49
N TYR A 59 4.67 -6.71 5.37
CA TYR A 59 4.11 -6.26 6.63
C TYR A 59 5.17 -6.11 7.70
N LYS A 60 5.29 -4.89 8.22
CA LYS A 60 6.21 -4.56 9.31
C LYS A 60 5.61 -4.74 10.71
N ALA A 61 4.29 -4.94 10.80
CA ALA A 61 3.55 -5.12 12.04
C ALA A 61 2.58 -6.31 11.94
N PRO A 62 2.34 -7.03 13.05
CA PRO A 62 1.35 -8.11 13.12
C PRO A 62 -0.01 -7.57 12.72
N THR A 63 -0.73 -8.32 11.88
CA THR A 63 -1.94 -7.81 11.22
C THR A 63 -3.02 -8.89 11.15
N ILE A 64 -4.26 -8.52 11.49
CA ILE A 64 -5.47 -9.30 11.19
C ILE A 64 -6.06 -8.74 9.89
N GLN A 65 -6.15 -9.56 8.85
CA GLN A 65 -6.71 -9.19 7.55
C GLN A 65 -8.12 -9.74 7.42
N LEU A 66 -9.09 -8.85 7.18
CA LEU A 66 -10.49 -9.24 6.96
C LEU A 66 -10.76 -9.45 5.48
N CYS A 67 -10.25 -8.53 4.66
CA CYS A 67 -10.24 -8.58 3.21
C CYS A 67 -9.06 -7.77 2.66
N ASP A 68 -8.88 -7.75 1.35
CA ASP A 68 -7.75 -7.06 0.69
C ASP A 68 -7.68 -5.54 0.96
N THR A 69 -8.81 -4.95 1.37
CA THR A 69 -8.96 -3.51 1.61
C THR A 69 -9.15 -3.15 3.08
N LEU A 70 -9.34 -4.11 3.99
CA LEU A 70 -9.54 -3.84 5.41
C LEU A 70 -8.66 -4.72 6.29
N ARG A 71 -7.83 -4.06 7.10
CA ARG A 71 -6.90 -4.73 8.01
C ARG A 71 -6.78 -4.02 9.36
N TYR A 72 -6.44 -4.81 10.38
CA TYR A 72 -6.29 -4.38 11.76
C TYR A 72 -4.87 -4.67 12.24
N GLN A 73 -4.16 -3.60 12.57
CA GLN A 73 -2.94 -3.56 13.38
C GLN A 73 -3.35 -3.10 14.78
N ALA A 74 -4.25 -3.87 15.38
CA ALA A 74 -4.88 -3.61 16.66
C ALA A 74 -5.46 -4.92 17.18
N VAL A 75 -5.69 -4.99 18.50
CA VAL A 75 -6.49 -6.07 19.10
C VAL A 75 -7.92 -5.52 19.27
N PRO A 76 -8.92 -6.00 18.50
CA PRO A 76 -10.26 -5.42 18.48
C PRO A 76 -11.08 -5.89 19.68
N LEU A 77 -10.72 -5.35 20.85
CA LEU A 77 -11.38 -5.57 22.14
C LEU A 77 -11.90 -4.23 22.69
N GLY A 78 -12.63 -4.28 23.81
CA GLY A 78 -13.19 -3.09 24.45
C GLY A 78 -14.15 -2.36 23.53
N SER A 79 -13.92 -1.04 23.37
CA SER A 79 -14.78 -0.19 22.56
C SER A 79 -14.72 -0.51 21.05
N GLU A 80 -13.65 -1.17 20.58
CA GLU A 80 -13.44 -1.54 19.19
C GLU A 80 -13.99 -2.94 18.82
N LEU A 81 -14.45 -3.72 19.80
CA LEU A 81 -15.05 -5.03 19.52
C LEU A 81 -16.34 -4.92 18.67
N PRO A 82 -17.32 -4.06 19.01
CA PRO A 82 -18.52 -3.90 18.19
C PRO A 82 -18.26 -3.54 16.71
N PRO A 83 -17.48 -2.49 16.34
CA PRO A 83 -17.22 -2.19 14.93
C PRO A 83 -16.51 -3.33 14.19
N PHE A 84 -15.64 -4.07 14.88
CA PHE A 84 -15.00 -5.25 14.31
C PHE A 84 -16.02 -6.36 13.96
N LEU A 85 -16.96 -6.65 14.86
CA LEU A 85 -18.02 -7.64 14.58
C LEU A 85 -18.95 -7.15 13.44
N GLU A 86 -19.23 -5.85 13.36
CA GLU A 86 -19.98 -5.27 12.25
C GLU A 86 -19.23 -5.39 10.91
N ALA A 87 -17.89 -5.27 10.90
CA ALA A 87 -17.07 -5.54 9.72
C ALA A 87 -17.16 -7.02 9.28
N LEU A 88 -17.16 -7.94 10.25
CA LEU A 88 -17.31 -9.37 9.98
C LEU A 88 -18.70 -9.72 9.44
N ASP A 89 -19.76 -9.03 9.87
CA ASP A 89 -21.09 -9.18 9.26
C ASP A 89 -21.05 -8.83 7.76
N ILE A 90 -20.40 -7.71 7.40
CA ILE A 90 -20.27 -7.26 6.01
C ILE A 90 -19.47 -8.28 5.20
N LEU A 91 -18.36 -8.76 5.77
CA LEU A 91 -17.55 -9.84 5.19
C LEU A 91 -18.38 -11.11 4.96
N ASN A 92 -19.33 -11.41 5.87
CA ASN A 92 -20.26 -12.54 5.77
C ASN A 92 -21.45 -12.26 4.82
N GLY A 93 -21.40 -11.21 4.00
CA GLY A 93 -22.40 -10.92 2.98
C GLY A 93 -23.56 -10.05 3.44
N LYS A 94 -23.52 -9.46 4.65
CA LYS A 94 -24.48 -8.41 5.02
C LYS A 94 -24.29 -7.21 4.08
N ALA A 95 -25.40 -6.75 3.50
CA ALA A 95 -25.38 -5.62 2.59
C ALA A 95 -24.76 -4.39 3.26
N VAL A 96 -23.79 -3.78 2.59
CA VAL A 96 -23.16 -2.54 3.03
C VAL A 96 -24.20 -1.41 2.99
N GLN A 97 -24.41 -0.79 4.15
CA GLN A 97 -25.38 0.29 4.30
C GLN A 97 -24.65 1.64 4.16
N ILE A 98 -24.64 2.19 2.95
CA ILE A 98 -24.18 3.56 2.68
C ILE A 98 -25.27 4.36 1.94
N PRO A 99 -25.39 5.67 2.20
CA PRO A 99 -26.29 6.53 1.44
C PRO A 99 -25.99 6.49 -0.06
N ALA A 100 -27.02 6.60 -0.91
CA ALA A 100 -26.85 6.58 -2.36
C ALA A 100 -25.89 7.67 -2.87
N GLN A 101 -25.92 8.85 -2.25
CA GLN A 101 -24.99 9.94 -2.55
C GLN A 101 -23.54 9.53 -2.29
N ILE A 102 -23.26 8.90 -1.15
CA ILE A 102 -21.92 8.39 -0.83
C ILE A 102 -21.47 7.34 -1.85
N ARG A 103 -22.36 6.43 -2.24
CA ARG A 103 -22.06 5.42 -3.26
C ARG A 103 -21.71 6.04 -4.62
N GLU A 104 -22.44 7.08 -5.02
CA GLU A 104 -22.13 7.83 -6.25
C GLU A 104 -20.75 8.50 -6.17
N LEU A 105 -20.43 9.14 -5.05
CA LEU A 105 -19.11 9.74 -4.84
C LEU A 105 -17.99 8.70 -4.90
N LEU A 106 -18.18 7.54 -4.25
CA LEU A 106 -17.21 6.45 -4.25
C LEU A 106 -16.95 5.90 -5.65
N SER A 107 -17.96 5.89 -6.54
CA SER A 107 -17.80 5.38 -7.91
C SER A 107 -16.86 6.24 -8.79
N GLN A 108 -16.56 7.47 -8.36
CA GLN A 108 -15.69 8.40 -9.06
C GLN A 108 -14.22 8.32 -8.58
N ILE A 109 -13.89 7.41 -7.67
CA ILE A 109 -12.52 7.21 -7.20
C ILE A 109 -11.84 6.20 -8.12
N ASP A 110 -10.82 6.66 -8.82
CA ASP A 110 -9.95 5.91 -9.73
C ASP A 110 -8.51 5.81 -9.20
N LEU A 111 -8.13 6.68 -8.24
CA LEU A 111 -6.83 6.65 -7.58
C LEU A 111 -6.83 5.79 -6.31
N PRO A 112 -5.85 4.89 -6.14
CA PRO A 112 -5.70 4.13 -4.90
C PRO A 112 -5.49 5.06 -3.68
N ALA A 113 -6.15 4.74 -2.56
CA ALA A 113 -6.13 5.53 -1.32
C ALA A 113 -5.84 4.64 -0.12
N THR A 114 -4.97 5.08 0.80
CA THR A 114 -4.75 4.37 2.06
C THR A 114 -5.14 5.25 3.24
N LEU A 115 -6.20 4.85 3.95
CA LEU A 115 -6.64 5.46 5.19
C LEU A 115 -6.01 4.71 6.37
N ARG A 116 -5.18 5.40 7.14
CA ARG A 116 -4.64 4.93 8.42
C ARG A 116 -5.47 5.53 9.54
N VAL A 117 -6.22 4.69 10.25
CA VAL A 117 -7.14 5.10 11.31
C VAL A 117 -6.52 4.73 12.65
N TYR A 118 -5.97 5.72 13.33
CA TYR A 118 -5.41 5.56 14.66
C TYR A 118 -6.50 5.56 15.72
N VAL A 119 -6.54 4.49 16.51
CA VAL A 119 -7.48 4.25 17.59
C VAL A 119 -6.75 3.89 18.89
N SER A 120 -7.50 3.72 19.97
CA SER A 120 -7.04 3.16 21.24
C SER A 120 -8.18 2.41 21.91
N SER A 121 -7.88 1.29 22.57
CA SER A 121 -8.86 0.50 23.32
C SER A 121 -9.67 1.27 24.39
N GLN A 122 -9.19 2.43 24.84
CA GLN A 122 -9.86 3.27 25.85
C GLN A 122 -10.64 4.45 25.24
N CYS A 123 -10.62 4.58 23.91
CA CYS A 123 -11.23 5.69 23.21
C CYS A 123 -12.74 5.47 23.03
N HIS A 124 -13.56 6.37 23.57
CA HIS A 124 -15.02 6.31 23.42
C HIS A 124 -15.53 6.80 22.05
N PHE A 125 -14.75 7.61 21.34
CA PHE A 125 -15.15 8.22 20.06
C PHE A 125 -14.68 7.40 18.85
N CYS A 126 -13.60 6.64 18.98
CA CYS A 126 -13.00 5.83 17.92
C CYS A 126 -13.98 4.84 17.27
N PRO A 127 -14.88 4.17 18.03
CA PRO A 127 -15.81 3.22 17.43
C PRO A 127 -16.80 3.87 16.45
N ALA A 128 -17.11 5.16 16.61
CA ALA A 128 -17.99 5.86 15.68
C ALA A 128 -17.28 6.10 14.34
N THR A 129 -16.04 6.61 14.39
CA THR A 129 -15.20 6.81 13.20
C THR A 129 -14.91 5.49 12.48
N VAL A 130 -14.58 4.43 13.20
CA VAL A 130 -14.30 3.12 12.59
C VAL A 130 -15.52 2.57 11.88
N ARG A 131 -16.72 2.62 12.49
CA ARG A 131 -17.98 2.21 11.84
C ARG A 131 -18.29 2.99 10.58
N GLN A 132 -18.02 4.29 10.58
CA GLN A 132 -18.29 5.15 9.44
C GLN A 132 -17.38 4.82 8.24
N LEU A 133 -16.13 4.42 8.49
CA LEU A 133 -15.13 4.21 7.45
C LEU A 133 -15.10 2.77 6.91
N ILE A 134 -15.33 1.76 7.76
CA ILE A 134 -15.32 0.33 7.33
C ILE A 134 -16.10 0.09 6.03
N PRO A 135 -17.34 0.58 5.85
CA PRO A 135 -18.11 0.40 4.62
C PRO A 135 -17.36 0.79 3.34
N LEU A 136 -16.49 1.81 3.39
CA LEU A 136 -15.78 2.30 2.21
C LEU A 136 -14.79 1.27 1.66
N ALA A 137 -14.13 0.51 2.54
CA ALA A 137 -13.21 -0.55 2.14
C ALA A 137 -13.93 -1.69 1.40
N PHE A 138 -15.19 -1.97 1.76
CA PHE A 138 -15.98 -3.00 1.11
C PHE A 138 -16.64 -2.53 -0.20
N GLU A 139 -16.94 -1.24 -0.33
CA GLU A 139 -17.62 -0.68 -1.52
C GLU A 139 -16.66 -0.26 -2.63
N ASN A 140 -15.40 0.11 -2.31
CA ASN A 140 -14.43 0.53 -3.31
C ASN A 140 -13.05 -0.10 -3.10
N LYS A 141 -12.60 -0.91 -4.08
CA LYS A 141 -11.30 -1.60 -4.09
C LYS A 141 -10.08 -0.67 -4.02
N PHE A 142 -10.20 0.59 -4.42
CA PHE A 142 -9.12 1.56 -4.35
C PHE A 142 -8.88 2.06 -2.94
N ILE A 143 -9.90 2.06 -2.08
CA ILE A 143 -9.82 2.50 -0.69
C ILE A 143 -9.37 1.34 0.19
N ARG A 144 -8.17 1.48 0.77
CA ARG A 144 -7.67 0.61 1.82
C ARG A 144 -7.77 1.28 3.16
N ILE A 145 -8.16 0.52 4.18
CA ILE A 145 -8.28 0.99 5.55
C ILE A 145 -7.43 0.11 6.46
N ILE A 146 -6.60 0.78 7.24
CA ILE A 146 -5.73 0.18 8.23
C ILE A 146 -6.14 0.75 9.58
N ILE A 147 -6.76 -0.08 10.43
CA ILE A 147 -7.08 0.30 11.81
C ILE A 147 -5.84 0.01 12.66
N ILE A 148 -5.28 1.04 13.30
CA ILE A 148 -4.02 0.95 14.04
C ILE A 148 -4.27 1.36 15.48
N ASP A 149 -3.94 0.51 16.45
CA ASP A 149 -3.91 0.94 17.85
C ASP A 149 -2.61 1.72 18.10
N GLY A 150 -2.71 3.04 18.26
CA GLY A 150 -1.55 3.92 18.41
C GLY A 150 -0.83 3.78 19.77
N MET A 151 -1.48 3.15 20.75
CA MET A 151 -0.86 2.78 22.02
C MET A 151 -0.11 1.45 21.91
N LEU A 152 -0.63 0.53 21.10
CA LEU A 152 0.03 -0.74 20.84
C LEU A 152 1.22 -0.57 19.89
N PHE A 153 1.08 0.28 18.87
CA PHE A 153 2.05 0.54 17.80
C PHE A 153 2.60 1.98 17.85
N HIS A 154 3.24 2.31 18.96
CA HIS A 154 3.83 3.64 19.18
C HIS A 154 4.80 4.08 18.09
N GLU A 155 5.59 3.15 17.55
CA GLU A 155 6.55 3.41 16.47
C GLU A 155 5.88 3.76 15.14
N MET A 156 4.60 3.43 14.96
CA MET A 156 3.80 3.87 13.83
C MET A 156 3.17 5.24 14.11
N ALA A 157 2.68 5.43 15.33
CA ALA A 157 1.99 6.66 15.74
C ALA A 157 2.95 7.88 15.88
N GLN A 158 4.20 7.65 16.28
CA GLN A 158 5.19 8.72 16.48
C GLN A 158 5.61 9.46 15.20
N PRO A 159 6.09 8.80 14.12
CA PRO A 159 6.49 9.50 12.89
C PRO A 159 5.31 10.24 12.26
N ASP A 160 4.10 9.72 12.46
CA ASP A 160 2.86 10.36 12.07
C ASP A 160 2.42 11.48 13.00
N ASN A 161 3.15 11.84 14.06
CA ASN A 161 2.77 12.88 15.02
C ASN A 161 1.32 12.70 15.54
N ILE A 162 0.94 11.48 15.94
CA ILE A 162 -0.38 11.21 16.49
C ILE A 162 -0.43 11.67 17.94
N MET A 163 -1.16 12.75 18.19
CA MET A 163 -1.32 13.36 19.52
C MET A 163 -2.63 12.96 20.21
N SER A 164 -3.63 12.53 19.44
CA SER A 164 -4.95 12.13 19.93
C SER A 164 -5.61 11.14 18.98
N VAL A 165 -6.64 10.46 19.47
CA VAL A 165 -7.44 9.50 18.71
C VAL A 165 -8.95 9.78 18.88
N PRO A 166 -9.81 9.48 17.88
CA PRO A 166 -9.45 8.93 16.58
C PRO A 166 -8.71 9.96 15.70
N THR A 167 -7.70 9.51 14.97
CA THR A 167 -7.05 10.29 13.91
C THR A 167 -7.02 9.47 12.64
N VAL A 168 -7.53 10.03 11.55
CA VAL A 168 -7.48 9.42 10.21
C VAL A 168 -6.44 10.16 9.40
N LEU A 169 -5.51 9.41 8.82
CA LEU A 169 -4.57 9.92 7.83
C LEU A 169 -4.91 9.33 6.47
N LEU A 170 -4.99 10.16 5.45
CA LEU A 170 -4.99 9.73 4.06
C LEU A 170 -3.58 9.87 3.52
N ASP A 171 -2.98 8.72 3.22
CA ASP A 171 -1.59 8.58 2.83
C ASP A 171 -0.67 9.27 3.86
N GLU A 172 0.08 10.30 3.44
CA GLU A 172 0.99 11.08 4.30
C GLU A 172 0.59 12.56 4.43
N HIS A 173 -0.49 12.99 3.76
CA HIS A 173 -0.74 14.41 3.51
C HIS A 173 -1.95 14.97 4.26
N PHE A 174 -3.07 14.24 4.31
CA PHE A 174 -4.31 14.74 4.90
C PHE A 174 -4.59 14.10 6.25
N ARG A 175 -5.17 14.88 7.16
CA ARG A 175 -5.48 14.48 8.52
C ARG A 175 -6.86 14.95 8.94
N TRP A 176 -7.59 14.04 9.57
CA TRP A 176 -8.79 14.34 10.35
C TRP A 176 -8.60 13.85 11.79
N THR A 177 -8.90 14.70 12.76
CA THR A 177 -8.81 14.36 14.18
C THR A 177 -10.19 14.54 14.82
N GLY A 178 -10.69 13.50 15.47
CA GLY A 178 -12.03 13.50 16.06
C GLY A 178 -13.12 13.10 15.05
N GLU A 179 -14.15 13.94 14.93
CA GLU A 179 -15.27 13.68 14.02
C GLU A 179 -14.85 13.83 12.56
N VAL A 180 -15.20 12.86 11.72
CA VAL A 180 -14.86 12.83 10.30
C VAL A 180 -16.12 13.09 9.48
N GLN A 181 -16.10 14.14 8.66
CA GLN A 181 -17.15 14.39 7.68
C GLN A 181 -16.88 13.50 6.46
N LEU A 182 -17.78 12.55 6.21
CA LEU A 182 -17.54 11.47 5.25
C LEU A 182 -17.47 11.98 3.81
N GLU A 183 -18.37 12.90 3.46
CA GLU A 183 -18.41 13.54 2.15
C GLU A 183 -17.11 14.31 1.88
N GLU A 184 -16.64 15.10 2.84
CA GLU A 184 -15.38 15.83 2.72
C GLU A 184 -14.19 14.88 2.51
N LEU A 185 -14.11 13.81 3.30
CA LEU A 185 -13.06 12.81 3.17
C LEU A 185 -13.06 12.17 1.77
N ILE A 186 -14.23 11.81 1.24
CA ILE A 186 -14.35 11.21 -0.09
C ILE A 186 -14.01 12.22 -1.20
N ASP A 187 -14.42 13.47 -1.03
CA ASP A 187 -14.10 14.56 -1.96
C ASP A 187 -12.60 14.74 -2.08
N ILE A 188 -11.90 14.78 -0.93
CA ILE A 188 -10.44 14.85 -0.89
C ILE A 188 -9.82 13.63 -1.57
N ILE A 189 -10.30 12.41 -1.30
CA ILE A 189 -9.75 11.20 -1.95
C ILE A 189 -9.85 11.30 -3.48
N ARG A 190 -10.98 11.74 -4.01
CA ARG A 190 -11.24 11.81 -5.45
C ARG A 190 -10.49 12.96 -6.13
N SER A 191 -10.24 14.06 -5.43
CA SER A 191 -9.61 15.26 -6.01
C SER A 191 -8.08 15.27 -5.87
N ARG A 192 -7.47 14.15 -5.48
CA ARG A 192 -6.01 14.05 -5.33
C ARG A 192 -5.33 14.18 -6.69
N ASP A 193 -4.17 14.83 -6.68
CA ASP A 193 -3.29 14.87 -7.85
C ASP A 193 -2.52 13.54 -7.95
N PRO A 194 -2.61 12.78 -9.06
CA PRO A 194 -1.81 11.58 -9.28
C PRO A 194 -0.30 11.78 -9.02
N ALA A 195 0.23 12.97 -9.29
CA ALA A 195 1.63 13.29 -9.07
C ALA A 195 2.05 13.30 -7.59
N SER A 196 1.07 13.42 -6.68
CA SER A 196 1.26 13.42 -5.22
C SER A 196 1.14 12.03 -4.58
N LEU A 197 0.92 10.98 -5.38
CA LEU A 197 0.88 9.61 -4.87
C LEU A 197 2.22 9.26 -4.20
N THR A 198 2.14 8.52 -3.10
CA THR A 198 3.34 8.07 -2.38
C THR A 198 3.99 6.88 -3.09
N ALA A 199 5.28 6.64 -2.81
CA ALA A 199 5.99 5.47 -3.33
C ALA A 199 5.29 4.17 -2.91
N SER A 200 4.78 4.08 -1.68
CA SER A 200 4.02 2.92 -1.21
C SER A 200 2.71 2.70 -1.98
N THR A 201 2.03 3.78 -2.38
CA THR A 201 0.81 3.69 -3.18
C THR A 201 1.10 3.26 -4.61
N MET A 202 2.14 3.82 -5.23
CA MET A 202 2.57 3.38 -6.56
C MET A 202 3.11 1.94 -6.54
N ALA A 203 3.87 1.56 -5.52
CA ALA A 203 4.40 0.20 -5.36
C ALA A 203 3.26 -0.83 -5.33
N ARG A 204 2.15 -0.48 -4.66
CA ARG A 204 0.92 -1.26 -4.70
C ARG A 204 0.34 -1.36 -6.11
N MET A 205 0.25 -0.25 -6.84
CA MET A 205 -0.30 -0.27 -8.21
C MET A 205 0.47 -1.25 -9.09
N VAL A 206 1.81 -1.17 -9.05
CA VAL A 206 2.64 -2.02 -9.92
C VAL A 206 2.60 -3.50 -9.52
N THR A 207 2.52 -3.83 -8.22
CA THR A 207 2.42 -5.24 -7.77
C THR A 207 1.04 -5.85 -8.02
N GLU A 208 0.00 -5.03 -8.15
CA GLU A 208 -1.36 -5.46 -8.53
C GLU A 208 -1.57 -5.51 -10.04
N GLY A 209 -0.51 -5.37 -10.83
CA GLY A 209 -0.57 -5.43 -12.30
C GLY A 209 -1.05 -4.14 -12.97
N ASN A 210 -1.11 -3.03 -12.22
CA ASN A 210 -1.52 -1.71 -12.73
C ASN A 210 -0.33 -0.81 -13.09
N ALA A 211 0.79 -1.40 -13.56
CA ALA A 211 1.96 -0.64 -14.01
C ALA A 211 1.64 0.26 -15.22
N PHE A 212 0.84 -0.25 -16.17
CA PHE A 212 0.40 0.51 -17.33
C PHE A 212 -0.45 1.73 -16.96
N ALA A 213 -1.39 1.59 -16.02
CA ALA A 213 -2.18 2.71 -15.54
C ALA A 213 -1.31 3.80 -14.86
N LEU A 214 -0.25 3.39 -14.15
CA LEU A 214 0.72 4.33 -13.58
C LEU A 214 1.52 5.07 -14.67
N ALA A 215 1.91 4.37 -15.74
CA ALA A 215 2.55 4.98 -16.91
C ALA A 215 1.61 5.97 -17.63
N GLU A 216 0.35 5.58 -17.89
CA GLU A 216 -0.67 6.45 -18.50
C GLU A 216 -0.85 7.75 -17.71
N MET A 217 -0.96 7.68 -16.38
CA MET A 217 -1.09 8.88 -15.55
C MET A 217 0.11 9.83 -15.69
N MET A 218 1.34 9.29 -15.75
CA MET A 218 2.54 10.11 -15.96
C MET A 218 2.60 10.70 -17.37
N LEU A 219 2.20 9.93 -18.39
CA LEU A 219 2.12 10.39 -19.78
C LEU A 219 1.08 11.50 -19.95
N GLU A 220 -0.12 11.34 -19.39
CA GLU A 220 -1.19 12.35 -19.41
C GLU A 220 -0.76 13.64 -18.71
N LYS A 221 0.00 13.54 -17.62
CA LYS A 221 0.54 14.69 -16.90
C LYS A 221 1.78 15.30 -17.57
N GLY A 222 2.46 14.56 -18.44
CA GLY A 222 3.75 14.97 -19.01
C GLY A 222 4.89 15.05 -17.99
N GLU A 223 4.76 14.33 -16.87
CA GLU A 223 5.66 14.40 -15.72
C GLU A 223 5.91 13.00 -15.14
N ILE A 224 7.18 12.70 -14.83
CA ILE A 224 7.52 11.53 -14.01
C ILE A 224 7.24 11.91 -12.57
N PHE A 225 6.35 11.17 -11.91
CA PHE A 225 5.98 11.48 -10.53
C PHE A 225 7.20 11.33 -9.60
N PRO A 226 7.46 12.28 -8.69
CA PRO A 226 8.70 12.29 -7.90
C PRO A 226 8.96 10.98 -7.13
N ALA A 227 7.92 10.41 -6.52
CA ALA A 227 8.02 9.18 -5.74
C ALA A 227 8.23 7.92 -6.61
N PHE A 228 8.00 8.00 -7.93
CA PHE A 228 8.23 6.88 -8.85
C PHE A 228 9.71 6.49 -8.94
N LEU A 229 10.62 7.47 -8.78
CA LEU A 229 12.07 7.22 -8.77
C LEU A 229 12.48 6.25 -7.65
N ASP A 230 11.75 6.25 -6.53
CA ASP A 230 12.02 5.36 -5.41
C ASP A 230 11.57 3.92 -5.69
N LEU A 231 10.60 3.72 -6.60
CA LEU A 231 10.22 2.38 -7.05
C LEU A 231 11.29 1.75 -7.93
N LEU A 232 11.94 2.53 -8.80
CA LEU A 232 12.98 2.04 -9.72
C LEU A 232 14.24 1.56 -8.98
N VAL A 233 14.45 2.01 -7.73
CA VAL A 233 15.56 1.60 -6.87
C VAL A 233 15.10 0.84 -5.62
N HIS A 234 13.86 0.35 -5.62
CA HIS A 234 13.26 -0.29 -4.45
C HIS A 234 13.99 -1.59 -4.08
N GLU A 235 14.07 -1.94 -2.79
CA GLU A 235 14.78 -3.16 -2.34
C GLU A 235 14.14 -4.47 -2.89
N HIS A 236 12.81 -4.53 -2.91
CA HIS A 236 12.07 -5.66 -3.48
C HIS A 236 12.01 -5.62 -5.02
N PHE A 237 12.50 -6.70 -5.63
CA PHE A 237 12.55 -6.85 -7.09
C PHE A 237 11.18 -6.77 -7.78
N SER A 238 10.11 -7.31 -7.17
CA SER A 238 8.76 -7.26 -7.76
C SER A 238 8.24 -5.84 -7.97
N ILE A 239 8.59 -4.91 -7.08
CA ILE A 239 8.25 -3.50 -7.20
C ILE A 239 9.08 -2.85 -8.31
N ARG A 240 10.38 -3.12 -8.35
CA ARG A 240 11.27 -2.61 -9.41
C ARG A 240 10.82 -3.09 -10.78
N LEU A 241 10.55 -4.37 -10.93
CA LEU A 241 10.08 -4.97 -12.19
C LEU A 241 8.81 -4.28 -12.71
N GLY A 242 7.84 -4.03 -11.84
CA GLY A 242 6.62 -3.33 -12.23
C GLY A 242 6.86 -1.85 -12.59
N ALA A 243 7.82 -1.19 -11.94
CA ALA A 243 8.23 0.17 -12.30
C ALA A 243 9.04 0.21 -13.61
N MET A 244 9.87 -0.80 -13.87
CA MET A 244 10.60 -0.97 -15.14
C MET A 244 9.60 -1.14 -16.30
N ALA A 245 8.58 -1.98 -16.13
CA ALA A 245 7.52 -2.11 -17.13
C ALA A 245 6.80 -0.77 -17.39
N ALA A 246 6.58 0.05 -16.36
CA ALA A 246 5.99 1.37 -16.53
C ALA A 246 6.92 2.36 -17.25
N ILE A 247 8.24 2.33 -17.00
CA ILE A 247 9.17 3.23 -17.71
C ILE A 247 9.41 2.78 -19.16
N GLU A 248 9.39 1.48 -19.46
CA GLU A 248 9.40 0.94 -20.82
C GLU A 248 8.21 1.47 -21.63
N GLU A 249 7.01 1.43 -21.05
CA GLU A 249 5.80 1.97 -21.66
C GLU A 249 5.93 3.48 -21.93
N ILE A 250 6.43 4.24 -20.95
CA ILE A 250 6.67 5.67 -21.12
C ILE A 250 7.72 5.93 -22.20
N ALA A 251 8.80 5.14 -22.26
CA ALA A 251 9.85 5.29 -23.26
C ALA A 251 9.33 5.01 -24.68
N GLY A 252 8.45 4.01 -24.84
CA GLY A 252 7.80 3.70 -26.11
C GLY A 252 6.86 4.81 -26.60
N GLN A 253 6.20 5.54 -25.70
CA GLN A 253 5.26 6.60 -26.07
C GLN A 253 5.85 8.01 -26.07
N SER A 254 6.78 8.31 -25.15
CA SER A 254 7.35 9.63 -24.92
C SER A 254 8.81 9.53 -24.42
N PRO A 255 9.79 9.39 -25.35
CA PRO A 255 11.21 9.36 -25.02
C PRO A 255 11.68 10.58 -24.22
N ASP A 256 11.15 11.77 -24.54
CA ASP A 256 11.45 13.04 -23.84
C ASP A 256 10.98 13.03 -22.38
N LEU A 257 9.95 12.26 -22.06
CA LEU A 257 9.50 12.07 -20.69
C LEU A 257 10.34 11.01 -19.98
N ALA A 258 10.59 9.88 -20.64
CA ALA A 258 11.36 8.77 -20.09
C ALA A 258 12.79 9.20 -19.71
N VAL A 259 13.47 9.98 -20.56
CA VAL A 259 14.86 10.41 -20.30
C VAL A 259 15.01 11.17 -18.97
N LYS A 260 13.93 11.75 -18.42
CA LYS A 260 13.95 12.45 -17.13
C LYS A 260 14.31 11.56 -15.95
N VAL A 261 14.21 10.22 -16.05
CA VAL A 261 14.65 9.32 -14.97
C VAL A 261 16.16 9.08 -14.94
N VAL A 262 16.86 9.31 -16.06
CA VAL A 262 18.25 8.90 -16.27
C VAL A 262 19.20 9.56 -15.29
N ASP A 263 19.22 10.90 -15.22
CA ASP A 263 20.13 11.63 -14.33
C ASP A 263 19.84 11.35 -12.84
N PRO A 264 18.57 11.37 -12.36
CA PRO A 264 18.26 10.99 -10.98
C PRO A 264 18.73 9.58 -10.59
N LEU A 265 18.58 8.59 -11.48
CA LEU A 265 19.06 7.23 -11.24
C LEU A 265 20.59 7.16 -11.26
N TRP A 266 21.22 7.87 -12.20
CA TRP A 266 22.68 7.91 -12.32
C TRP A 266 23.35 8.45 -11.04
N VAL A 267 22.76 9.46 -10.41
CA VAL A 267 23.26 10.02 -9.13
C VAL A 267 23.24 8.98 -8.01
N ARG A 268 22.26 8.07 -8.00
CA ARG A 268 22.10 7.03 -6.97
C ARG A 268 22.91 5.76 -7.28
N PHE A 269 23.37 5.60 -8.51
CA PHE A 269 23.93 4.35 -9.03
C PHE A 269 25.04 3.74 -8.16
N GLN A 270 26.03 4.53 -7.75
CA GLN A 270 27.20 4.01 -7.04
C GLN A 270 26.92 3.53 -5.60
N ASP A 271 25.83 4.01 -5.00
CA ASP A 271 25.47 3.69 -3.62
C ASP A 271 24.57 2.44 -3.50
N LEU A 272 24.20 1.85 -4.64
CA LEU A 272 23.27 0.72 -4.73
C LEU A 272 24.01 -0.60 -4.96
N ASN A 273 23.36 -1.70 -4.61
CA ASN A 273 23.91 -3.04 -4.84
C ASN A 273 23.89 -3.41 -6.33
N ASP A 274 24.71 -4.40 -6.70
CA ASP A 274 24.89 -4.85 -8.07
C ASP A 274 23.57 -5.19 -8.78
N GLN A 275 22.62 -5.80 -8.08
CA GLN A 275 21.33 -6.14 -8.69
C GLN A 275 20.55 -4.89 -9.12
N ILE A 276 20.45 -3.88 -8.23
CA ILE A 276 19.76 -2.62 -8.55
C ILE A 276 20.57 -1.81 -9.57
N GLN A 277 21.89 -1.88 -9.54
CA GLN A 277 22.74 -1.27 -10.57
C GLN A 277 22.45 -1.85 -11.96
N GLY A 278 22.34 -3.18 -12.08
CA GLY A 278 21.93 -3.84 -13.32
C GLY A 278 20.57 -3.34 -13.82
N ASP A 279 19.57 -3.27 -12.93
CA ASP A 279 18.24 -2.75 -13.26
C ASP A 279 18.29 -1.29 -13.73
N ILE A 280 19.11 -0.43 -13.11
CA ILE A 280 19.32 0.95 -13.56
C ILE A 280 19.96 1.01 -14.95
N LEU A 281 20.95 0.17 -15.24
CA LEU A 281 21.60 0.14 -16.56
C LEU A 281 20.59 -0.26 -17.65
N TYR A 282 19.76 -1.25 -17.37
CA TYR A 282 18.65 -1.62 -18.24
C TYR A 282 17.72 -0.42 -18.50
N ILE A 283 17.25 0.26 -17.44
CA ILE A 283 16.39 1.45 -17.57
C ILE A 283 17.07 2.55 -18.40
N ILE A 284 18.37 2.78 -18.22
CA ILE A 284 19.14 3.75 -19.02
C ILE A 284 19.25 3.30 -20.48
N GLY A 285 19.36 2.01 -20.76
CA GLY A 285 19.27 1.47 -22.13
C GLY A 285 17.96 1.83 -22.82
N GLU A 286 16.85 1.67 -22.11
CA GLU A 286 15.49 1.93 -22.61
C GLU A 286 15.13 3.42 -22.69
N SER A 287 15.62 4.25 -21.75
CA SER A 287 15.20 5.66 -21.60
C SER A 287 16.28 6.69 -21.96
N GLY A 288 17.54 6.28 -21.99
CA GLY A 288 18.70 7.16 -22.19
C GLY A 288 18.87 7.65 -23.62
N THR A 289 19.72 8.66 -23.78
CA THR A 289 20.15 9.17 -25.10
C THR A 289 21.61 8.84 -25.34
N SER A 290 22.12 9.11 -26.54
CA SER A 290 23.53 8.90 -26.88
C SER A 290 24.50 9.67 -25.98
N GLU A 291 24.03 10.70 -25.25
CA GLU A 291 24.84 11.44 -24.26
C GLU A 291 25.27 10.58 -23.07
N MET A 292 24.56 9.48 -22.80
CA MET A 292 24.92 8.54 -21.73
C MET A 292 26.02 7.56 -22.12
N ILE A 293 26.27 7.33 -23.41
CA ILE A 293 27.24 6.33 -23.89
C ILE A 293 28.63 6.50 -23.25
N PRO A 294 29.24 7.71 -23.20
CA PRO A 294 30.56 7.86 -22.59
C PRO A 294 30.60 7.57 -21.09
N ARG A 295 29.45 7.68 -20.40
CA ARG A 295 29.32 7.32 -18.98
C ARG A 295 29.20 5.80 -18.82
N LEU A 296 28.47 5.13 -19.71
CA LEU A 296 28.31 3.67 -19.73
C LEU A 296 29.60 2.95 -20.14
N GLU A 297 30.35 3.47 -21.11
CA GLU A 297 31.63 2.90 -21.55
C GLU A 297 32.66 2.85 -20.41
N LYS A 298 32.64 3.83 -19.51
CA LYS A 298 33.49 3.81 -18.30
C LYS A 298 33.14 2.66 -17.36
N ILE A 299 31.88 2.21 -17.35
CA ILE A 299 31.44 1.06 -16.57
C ILE A 299 31.85 -0.23 -17.30
N SER A 300 31.54 -0.37 -18.60
CA SER A 300 31.85 -1.58 -19.39
C SER A 300 33.35 -1.89 -19.41
N ASP A 301 34.18 -0.86 -19.55
CA ASP A 301 35.64 -0.97 -19.64
C ASP A 301 36.32 -0.93 -18.26
N GLY A 302 35.52 -0.73 -17.20
CA GLY A 302 35.98 -0.58 -15.82
C GLY A 302 36.38 -1.90 -15.15
N HIS A 303 36.74 -1.82 -13.87
CA HIS A 303 37.15 -2.97 -13.04
C HIS A 303 36.00 -3.50 -12.15
N GLY A 304 34.75 -3.35 -12.61
CA GLY A 304 33.54 -3.82 -11.90
C GLY A 304 33.23 -5.30 -12.10
N GLY A 305 32.20 -5.80 -11.43
CA GLY A 305 31.66 -7.15 -11.63
C GLY A 305 31.29 -7.40 -13.09
N GLU A 306 31.51 -8.62 -13.57
CA GLU A 306 31.27 -9.00 -14.98
C GLU A 306 29.83 -8.70 -15.43
N GLU A 307 28.84 -9.06 -14.61
CA GLU A 307 27.42 -8.81 -14.87
C GLU A 307 27.09 -7.31 -15.07
N ILE A 308 27.72 -6.42 -14.29
CA ILE A 308 27.52 -4.96 -14.42
C ILE A 308 28.14 -4.41 -15.70
N ARG A 309 29.29 -4.97 -16.10
CA ARG A 309 29.97 -4.56 -17.35
C ARG A 309 29.17 -5.00 -18.56
N GLU A 310 28.62 -6.21 -18.54
CA GLU A 310 27.71 -6.72 -19.57
C GLU A 310 26.43 -5.88 -19.64
N ALA A 311 25.77 -5.61 -18.51
CA ALA A 311 24.57 -4.76 -18.48
C ALA A 311 24.83 -3.35 -19.00
N ALA A 312 26.02 -2.78 -18.76
CA ALA A 312 26.40 -1.48 -19.30
C ALA A 312 26.61 -1.53 -20.83
N GLN A 313 27.17 -2.62 -21.34
CA GLN A 313 27.33 -2.84 -22.78
C GLN A 313 25.98 -3.01 -23.47
N ASP A 314 25.08 -3.81 -22.89
CA ASP A 314 23.71 -4.00 -23.40
C ASP A 314 22.96 -2.65 -23.45
N ALA A 315 23.09 -1.82 -22.41
CA ALA A 315 22.50 -0.48 -22.38
C ALA A 315 23.04 0.43 -23.51
N ILE A 316 24.34 0.36 -23.81
CA ILE A 316 24.94 1.11 -24.93
C ILE A 316 24.34 0.65 -26.26
N ASP A 317 24.20 -0.66 -26.45
CA ASP A 317 23.71 -1.24 -27.69
C ASP A 317 22.22 -0.90 -27.90
N SER A 318 21.39 -0.97 -26.86
CA SER A 318 19.99 -0.52 -26.89
C SER A 318 19.86 0.96 -27.27
N ILE A 319 20.68 1.85 -26.70
CA ILE A 319 20.66 3.28 -27.05
C ILE A 319 21.04 3.49 -28.52
N ARG A 320 22.05 2.77 -29.03
CA ARG A 320 22.49 2.87 -30.43
C ARG A 320 21.44 2.38 -31.40
N GLU A 321 20.76 1.28 -31.09
CA GLU A 321 19.69 0.72 -31.91
C GLU A 321 18.50 1.69 -32.01
N ARG A 322 18.07 2.25 -30.87
CA ARG A 322 16.98 3.25 -30.83
C ARG A 322 17.34 4.54 -31.56
N ALA A 323 18.59 5.02 -31.46
CA ALA A 323 19.03 6.22 -32.17
C ALA A 323 19.15 6.01 -33.70
N SER A 324 19.17 4.76 -34.16
CA SER A 324 19.27 4.40 -35.57
C SER A 324 17.91 4.13 -36.23
N SER A 325 16.83 4.09 -35.44
CA SER A 325 15.45 3.80 -35.85
C SER A 325 14.63 5.07 -36.06
#